data_AF-A0A8J7MYT3-F1
#
_entry.id   AF-A0A8J7MYT3-F1
#
_cell.length_a   1.000
_cell.length_b   1.000
_cell.length_c   1.000
_cell.angle_alpha   90.00
_cell.angle_beta   90.00
_cell.angle_gamma   90.00
#
_symmetry.space_group_name_H-M   'P 1'
#
loop_
_entity.id
_entity.type
_entity.pdbx_description
1 polymer ?
#
loop_
_entity_poly.entity_id
_entity_poly.type
_entity_poly.pdbx_seq_one_letter_code
_entity_poly.pdbx_strand_id
1 'polypeptide(L)'
;LRPARTLPFDRLAAYDRRCFPAARAGFLSLWLSPLAGAAIAAERDGALAGFGAIRACQKGYKIGPLFADDDAVADELFRALAARAGGETIFLDVPEPNPAALALAARYGLAPVFETARMYTGEAPAVDLMRVFGVTTFELG
;
A
#
# COMPACT_ATOMS: atom_id res chain seq x y z
N LEU A 1 -4.76 5.45 -13.72
CA LEU A 1 -5.29 4.72 -12.54
C LEU A 1 -6.58 4.01 -12.91
N ARG A 2 -6.85 2.84 -12.33
CA ARG A 2 -8.10 2.07 -12.52
C ARG A 2 -8.43 1.25 -11.26
N PRO A 3 -9.68 0.80 -11.04
CA PRO A 3 -9.98 -0.10 -9.93
C PRO A 3 -9.16 -1.39 -10.03
N ALA A 4 -8.48 -1.80 -8.97
CA ALA A 4 -7.54 -2.94 -9.00
C ALA A 4 -8.23 -4.24 -9.46
N ARG A 5 -9.48 -4.46 -9.05
CA ARG A 5 -10.31 -5.62 -9.45
C ARG A 5 -10.51 -5.79 -10.97
N THR A 6 -10.23 -4.76 -11.75
CA THR A 6 -10.35 -4.84 -13.22
C THR A 6 -9.11 -5.43 -13.87
N LEU A 7 -8.04 -5.65 -13.11
CA LEU A 7 -6.81 -6.29 -13.58
C LEU A 7 -6.85 -7.80 -13.30
N PRO A 8 -6.15 -8.61 -14.10
CA PRO A 8 -5.86 -10.00 -13.76
C PRO A 8 -5.20 -10.08 -12.37
N PHE A 9 -5.75 -10.93 -11.50
CA PHE A 9 -5.33 -11.01 -10.09
C PHE A 9 -3.89 -11.51 -9.93
N ASP A 10 -3.43 -12.37 -10.82
CA ASP A 10 -2.05 -12.85 -10.91
C ASP A 10 -1.05 -11.69 -11.05
N ARG A 11 -1.38 -10.62 -11.79
CA ARG A 11 -0.51 -9.43 -11.88
C ARG A 11 -0.39 -8.70 -10.56
N LEU A 12 -1.50 -8.57 -9.81
CA LEU A 12 -1.51 -7.95 -8.48
C LEU A 12 -0.73 -8.81 -7.48
N ALA A 13 -0.95 -10.13 -7.49
CA ALA A 13 -0.26 -11.08 -6.62
C ALA A 13 1.24 -11.18 -6.91
N ALA A 14 1.64 -11.13 -8.19
CA ALA A 14 3.05 -11.09 -8.59
C ALA A 14 3.73 -9.79 -8.13
N TYR A 15 3.03 -8.66 -8.20
CA TYR A 15 3.55 -7.40 -7.67
C TYR A 15 3.65 -7.45 -6.14
N ASP A 16 2.60 -7.91 -5.45
CA ASP A 16 2.59 -8.09 -4.00
C ASP A 16 3.76 -8.95 -3.51
N ARG A 17 4.08 -10.02 -4.25
CA ARG A 17 5.19 -10.94 -3.95
C ARG A 17 6.56 -10.26 -3.93
N ARG A 18 6.72 -9.13 -4.63
CA ARG A 18 7.96 -8.33 -4.61
C ARG A 18 8.07 -7.48 -3.34
N CYS A 19 6.94 -7.04 -2.81
CA CYS A 19 6.84 -6.17 -1.65
C CYS A 19 6.66 -6.94 -0.33
N PHE A 20 6.24 -8.21 -0.41
CA PHE A 20 5.94 -9.04 0.76
C PHE A 20 6.52 -10.46 0.63
N PRO A 21 7.17 -11.01 1.68
CA PRO A 21 8.02 -12.19 1.55
C PRO A 21 7.28 -13.52 1.57
N ALA A 22 5.95 -13.56 1.71
CA ALA A 22 5.13 -14.78 1.57
C ALA A 22 4.05 -14.64 0.49
N ALA A 23 3.69 -15.74 -0.18
CA ALA A 23 2.53 -15.73 -1.07
C ALA A 23 1.27 -15.65 -0.21
N ARG A 24 0.44 -14.63 -0.44
CA ARG A 24 -0.76 -14.34 0.37
C ARG A 24 -2.01 -14.14 -0.47
N ALA A 25 -2.16 -14.90 -1.55
CA ALA A 25 -3.24 -14.75 -2.53
C ALA A 25 -4.66 -14.75 -1.93
N GLY A 26 -4.95 -15.66 -1.00
CA GLY A 26 -6.26 -15.73 -0.34
C GLY A 26 -6.58 -14.50 0.50
N PHE A 27 -5.58 -13.95 1.20
CA PHE A 27 -5.71 -12.69 1.91
C PHE A 27 -5.87 -11.53 0.92
N LEU A 28 -4.98 -11.43 -0.06
CA LEU A 28 -4.92 -10.30 -0.99
C LEU A 28 -6.20 -10.18 -1.83
N SER A 29 -6.81 -11.30 -2.24
CA SER A 29 -8.07 -11.28 -3.01
C SER A 29 -9.23 -10.69 -2.21
N LEU A 30 -9.36 -11.05 -0.94
CA LEU A 30 -10.34 -10.49 -0.03
C LEU A 30 -10.02 -9.03 0.30
N TRP A 31 -8.75 -8.72 0.51
CA TRP A 31 -8.25 -7.41 0.90
C TRP A 31 -8.46 -6.34 -0.16
N LEU A 32 -8.36 -6.71 -1.44
CA LEU A 32 -8.59 -5.83 -2.59
C LEU A 32 -10.04 -5.86 -3.08
N SER A 33 -10.91 -6.63 -2.42
CA SER A 33 -12.32 -6.71 -2.79
C SER A 33 -13.08 -5.44 -2.41
N PRO A 34 -14.19 -5.11 -3.11
CA PRO A 34 -15.05 -3.99 -2.74
C PRO A 34 -15.66 -4.08 -1.34
N LEU A 35 -15.76 -5.29 -0.77
CA LEU A 35 -16.28 -5.50 0.59
C LEU A 35 -15.30 -5.01 1.66
N ALA A 36 -14.00 -5.00 1.37
CA ALA A 36 -12.96 -4.52 2.27
C ALA A 36 -12.70 -3.00 2.15
N GLY A 37 -13.24 -2.34 1.12
CA GLY A 37 -13.02 -0.93 0.82
C GLY A 37 -12.78 -0.70 -0.66
N ALA A 38 -11.86 0.22 -0.98
CA ALA A 38 -11.50 0.52 -2.37
C ALA A 38 -10.04 0.18 -2.65
N ALA A 39 -9.78 -0.46 -3.78
CA ALA A 39 -8.44 -0.73 -4.29
C ALA A 39 -8.24 -0.11 -5.68
N ILE A 40 -7.09 0.55 -5.88
CA ILE A 40 -6.73 1.26 -7.11
C ILE A 40 -5.36 0.75 -7.57
N ALA A 41 -5.21 0.57 -8.88
CA ALA A 41 -3.95 0.21 -9.52
C ALA A 41 -3.52 1.29 -10.53
N ALA A 42 -2.20 1.44 -10.67
CA ALA A 42 -1.55 2.28 -11.66
C ALA A 42 -0.90 1.40 -12.73
N GLU A 43 -1.13 1.71 -13.99
CA GLU A 43 -0.40 1.10 -15.10
C GLU A 43 0.46 2.16 -15.81
N ARG A 44 1.62 1.73 -16.30
CA ARG A 44 2.56 2.48 -17.15
C ARG A 44 2.95 1.57 -18.30
N ASP A 45 2.80 2.03 -19.54
CA ASP A 45 3.18 1.26 -20.74
C ASP A 45 2.63 -0.18 -20.77
N GLY A 46 1.40 -0.37 -20.27
CA GLY A 46 0.75 -1.68 -20.19
C GLY A 46 1.23 -2.58 -19.03
N ALA A 47 2.21 -2.14 -18.23
CA ALA A 47 2.69 -2.82 -17.03
C ALA A 47 2.06 -2.26 -15.75
N LEU A 48 1.87 -3.11 -14.73
CA LEU A 48 1.44 -2.67 -13.40
C LEU A 48 2.61 -1.96 -12.72
N ALA A 49 2.45 -0.68 -12.44
CA ALA A 49 3.46 0.17 -11.81
C ALA A 49 3.20 0.40 -10.32
N GLY A 50 2.08 -0.09 -9.79
CA GLY A 50 1.73 0.03 -8.38
C GLY A 50 0.26 -0.23 -8.12
N PHE A 51 -0.08 -0.49 -6.86
CA PHE A 51 -1.46 -0.53 -6.40
C PHE A 51 -1.54 -0.19 -4.92
N GLY A 52 -2.71 0.23 -4.48
CA GLY A 52 -3.00 0.38 -3.07
C GLY A 52 -4.47 0.21 -2.75
N ALA A 53 -4.77 0.12 -1.45
CA ALA A 53 -6.11 -0.02 -0.96
C ALA A 53 -6.39 0.94 0.20
N ILE A 54 -7.65 1.34 0.35
CA ILE A 54 -8.14 2.17 1.44
C ILE A 54 -9.40 1.54 2.05
N ARG A 55 -9.46 1.52 3.38
CA ARG A 55 -10.57 0.96 4.17
C ARG A 55 -10.97 1.90 5.29
N ALA A 56 -12.24 1.87 5.68
CA ALA A 56 -12.70 2.55 6.90
C ALA A 56 -12.15 1.85 8.14
N CYS A 57 -11.83 2.63 9.18
CA CYS A 57 -11.42 2.16 10.50
C CYS A 57 -12.43 2.64 11.55
N GLN A 58 -12.22 2.31 12.83
CA GLN A 58 -13.07 2.85 13.91
C GLN A 58 -13.09 4.38 13.92
N LYS A 59 -11.99 5.01 13.51
CA LYS A 59 -11.86 6.45 13.27
C LYS A 59 -11.11 6.63 11.96
N GLY A 60 -11.68 7.40 11.03
CA GLY A 60 -11.06 7.69 9.74
C GLY A 60 -10.81 6.46 8.86
N TYR A 61 -9.78 6.55 8.01
CA TYR A 61 -9.46 5.55 7.00
C TYR A 61 -7.99 5.14 7.05
N LYS A 62 -7.70 3.89 6.68
CA LYS A 62 -6.34 3.40 6.54
C LYS A 62 -6.02 3.05 5.10
N ILE A 63 -4.92 3.59 4.59
CA ILE A 63 -4.32 3.21 3.31
C ILE A 63 -3.31 2.09 3.58
N GLY A 64 -3.45 0.97 2.89
CA GLY A 64 -2.59 -0.21 3.08
C GLY A 64 -3.05 -1.41 2.23
N PRO A 65 -2.19 -2.00 1.37
CA PRO A 65 -0.87 -1.49 1.07
C PRO A 65 -0.94 -0.18 0.27
N LEU A 66 0.19 0.50 0.19
CA LEU A 66 0.49 1.46 -0.87
C LEU A 66 1.82 1.03 -1.49
N PHE A 67 1.75 0.32 -2.61
CA PHE A 67 2.92 -0.14 -3.34
C PHE A 67 3.05 0.57 -4.67
N ALA A 68 4.27 1.00 -5.02
CA ALA A 68 4.53 1.79 -6.23
C ALA A 68 5.97 1.60 -6.72
N ASP A 69 6.16 1.70 -8.03
CA ASP A 69 7.47 1.60 -8.67
C ASP A 69 8.37 2.80 -8.35
N ASP A 70 7.75 3.97 -8.13
CA ASP A 70 8.39 5.25 -7.88
C ASP A 70 7.47 6.22 -7.12
N ASP A 71 8.03 7.36 -6.73
CA ASP A 71 7.38 8.45 -5.99
C ASP A 71 6.16 9.04 -6.72
N ALA A 72 6.21 9.11 -8.06
CA ALA A 72 5.14 9.70 -8.85
C ALA A 72 3.91 8.78 -8.87
N VAL A 73 4.12 7.47 -9.03
CA VAL A 73 3.06 6.47 -8.93
C VAL A 73 2.50 6.40 -7.52
N ALA A 74 3.35 6.49 -6.50
CA ALA A 74 2.92 6.53 -5.10
C ALA A 74 2.02 7.74 -4.79
N ASP A 75 2.41 8.93 -5.26
CA ASP A 75 1.65 10.16 -5.11
C ASP A 75 0.27 10.06 -5.78
N GLU A 76 0.23 9.58 -7.03
CA GLU A 76 -1.02 9.38 -7.76
C GLU A 76 -1.97 8.42 -7.04
N LEU A 77 -1.44 7.27 -6.59
CA LEU A 77 -2.22 6.28 -5.85
C LEU A 77 -2.70 6.84 -4.51
N PHE A 78 -1.83 7.51 -3.75
CA PHE A 78 -2.17 8.12 -2.48
C PHE A 78 -3.33 9.12 -2.63
N ARG A 79 -3.23 10.06 -3.57
CA ARG A 79 -4.28 11.06 -3.81
C ARG A 79 -5.61 10.42 -4.19
N ALA A 80 -5.58 9.42 -5.07
CA ALA A 80 -6.79 8.74 -5.53
C ALA A 80 -7.47 7.92 -4.43
N LEU A 81 -6.68 7.33 -3.53
CA LEU A 81 -7.18 6.63 -2.35
C LEU A 81 -7.68 7.61 -1.29
N ALA A 82 -6.90 8.65 -0.97
CA ALA A 82 -7.22 9.68 0.01
C ALA A 82 -8.53 10.43 -0.32
N ALA A 83 -8.81 10.65 -1.61
CA ALA A 83 -10.08 11.23 -2.06
C ALA A 83 -11.31 10.41 -1.63
N ARG A 84 -11.16 9.13 -1.29
CA ARG A 84 -12.23 8.26 -0.77
C ARG A 84 -12.53 8.47 0.71
N ALA A 85 -11.61 9.08 1.45
CA ALA A 85 -11.79 9.36 2.87
C ALA A 85 -12.71 10.57 3.14
N GLY A 86 -13.10 11.34 2.11
CA GLY A 86 -14.05 12.44 2.25
C GLY A 86 -13.59 13.55 3.22
N GLY A 87 -12.27 13.70 3.41
CA GLY A 87 -11.70 14.66 4.37
C GLY A 87 -11.52 14.13 5.79
N GLU A 88 -11.92 12.89 6.08
CA GLU A 88 -11.60 12.25 7.36
C GLU A 88 -10.11 11.92 7.49
N THR A 89 -9.67 11.69 8.74
CA THR A 89 -8.28 11.31 9.06
C THR A 89 -7.84 10.08 8.27
N ILE A 90 -6.63 10.15 7.71
CA ILE A 90 -6.00 9.04 7.00
C ILE A 90 -4.81 8.52 7.82
N PHE A 91 -4.73 7.21 7.93
CA PHE A 91 -3.61 6.48 8.51
C PHE A 91 -2.83 5.76 7.41
N LEU A 92 -1.50 5.83 7.50
CA LEU A 92 -0.56 5.17 6.61
C LEU A 92 0.63 4.70 7.44
N ASP A 93 0.93 3.41 7.39
CA ASP A 93 2.09 2.85 8.09
C ASP A 93 3.30 2.85 7.15
N VAL A 94 4.18 3.83 7.32
CA VAL A 94 5.32 4.07 6.44
C VAL A 94 6.56 3.29 6.93
N PRO A 95 7.24 2.52 6.07
CA PRO A 95 8.54 1.96 6.43
C PRO A 95 9.60 3.06 6.52
N GLU A 96 10.15 3.27 7.71
CA GLU A 96 11.22 4.25 7.97
C GLU A 96 12.42 4.12 7.00
N PRO A 97 12.89 2.91 6.62
CA PRO A 97 14.02 2.80 5.69
C PRO A 97 13.70 3.24 4.26
N ASN A 98 12.43 3.51 3.91
CA ASN A 98 12.05 4.05 2.61
C ASN A 98 11.92 5.59 2.68
N PRO A 99 12.95 6.36 2.26
CA PRO A 99 12.92 7.82 2.35
C PRO A 99 11.86 8.46 1.44
N ALA A 100 11.53 7.83 0.30
CA ALA A 100 10.48 8.32 -0.59
C ALA A 100 9.10 8.21 0.06
N ALA A 101 8.88 7.15 0.84
CA ALA A 101 7.64 6.97 1.61
C ALA A 101 7.52 8.00 2.74
N LEU A 102 8.62 8.30 3.44
CA LEU A 102 8.67 9.38 4.43
C LEU A 102 8.39 10.75 3.80
N ALA A 103 8.99 11.03 2.64
CA ALA A 103 8.78 12.26 1.89
C ALA A 103 7.32 12.42 1.43
N LEU A 104 6.68 11.32 1.00
CA LEU A 104 5.24 11.30 0.68
C LEU A 104 4.39 11.66 1.90
N ALA A 105 4.65 11.04 3.06
CA ALA A 105 3.90 11.32 4.28
C ALA A 105 4.04 12.79 4.71
N ALA A 106 5.27 13.33 4.68
CA ALA A 106 5.54 14.73 4.98
C ALA A 106 4.84 15.68 4.01
N ARG A 107 4.84 15.38 2.70
CA ARG A 107 4.17 16.18 1.65
C ARG A 107 2.68 16.37 1.94
N TYR A 108 2.02 15.36 2.48
CA TYR A 108 0.59 15.40 2.81
C TYR A 108 0.29 15.77 4.27
N GLY A 109 1.29 16.24 5.02
CA GLY A 109 1.11 16.68 6.40
C GLY A 109 0.73 15.56 7.36
N LEU A 110 1.05 14.31 7.04
CA LEU A 110 0.85 13.20 7.97
C LEU A 110 1.82 13.34 9.15
N ALA A 111 1.31 13.18 10.36
CA ALA A 111 2.12 13.22 11.58
C ALA A 111 2.30 11.80 12.13
N PRO A 112 3.49 11.46 12.66
CA PRO A 112 3.70 10.21 13.38
C PRO A 112 2.75 10.12 14.58
N VAL A 113 2.09 8.97 14.74
CA VAL A 113 1.17 8.71 15.86
C VAL A 113 1.66 7.60 16.80
N PHE A 114 2.47 6.68 16.29
CA PHE A 114 3.27 5.71 17.04
C PHE A 114 4.28 5.06 16.07
N GLU A 115 5.21 4.28 16.61
CA GLU A 115 6.23 3.56 15.84
C GLU A 115 6.24 2.07 16.23
N THR A 116 6.62 1.21 15.29
CA THR A 116 6.86 -0.21 15.54
C THR A 116 8.11 -0.65 14.80
N ALA A 117 8.78 -1.67 15.33
CA ALA A 117 9.91 -2.31 14.67
C ALA A 117 9.44 -3.56 13.93
N ARG A 118 9.81 -3.69 12.66
CA ARG A 118 9.66 -4.95 11.91
C ARG A 118 10.82 -5.87 12.29
N MET A 119 10.49 -7.01 12.89
CA MET A 119 11.47 -7.98 13.40
C MET A 119 11.38 -9.30 12.63
N TYR A 120 12.54 -9.93 12.43
CA TYR A 120 12.65 -11.25 11.81
C TYR A 120 13.50 -12.16 12.69
N THR A 121 13.13 -13.44 12.75
CA THR A 121 14.02 -14.46 13.28
C THR A 121 14.97 -14.89 12.17
N GLY A 122 16.27 -14.67 12.35
CA GLY A 122 17.28 -14.92 11.32
C GLY A 122 17.43 -13.75 10.34
N GLU A 123 17.78 -14.07 9.10
CA GLU A 123 17.98 -13.07 8.05
C GLU A 123 16.65 -12.41 7.64
N ALA A 124 16.68 -11.09 7.48
CA ALA A 124 15.52 -10.36 6.96
C ALA A 124 15.23 -10.82 5.52
N PRO A 125 13.97 -11.15 5.17
CA PRO A 125 13.62 -11.55 3.82
C PRO A 125 13.93 -10.47 2.79
N ALA A 126 14.45 -10.89 1.63
CA ALA A 126 14.64 -10.00 0.50
C ALA A 126 13.28 -9.58 -0.08
N VAL A 127 12.90 -8.32 0.16
CA VAL A 127 11.75 -7.65 -0.46
C VAL A 127 12.20 -6.31 -1.03
N ASP A 128 11.47 -5.83 -2.03
CA ASP A 128 11.70 -4.53 -2.66
C ASP A 128 11.10 -3.42 -1.77
N LEU A 129 11.79 -3.12 -0.66
CA LEU A 129 11.32 -2.17 0.36
C LEU A 129 11.11 -0.76 -0.20
N MET A 130 11.86 -0.37 -1.23
CA MET A 130 11.73 0.94 -1.89
C MET A 130 10.39 1.10 -2.60
N ARG A 131 9.69 0.00 -2.90
CA ARG A 131 8.34 0.03 -3.46
C ARG A 131 7.23 0.05 -2.42
N VAL A 132 7.57 -0.05 -1.14
CA VAL A 132 6.62 -0.07 -0.03
C VAL A 132 6.49 1.35 0.52
N PHE A 133 5.46 2.07 0.07
CA PHE A 133 5.10 3.40 0.59
C PHE A 133 4.15 3.32 1.78
N GLY A 134 3.43 2.21 1.91
CA GLY A 134 2.64 1.87 3.08
C GLY A 134 2.52 0.35 3.20
N VAL A 135 2.76 -0.19 4.39
CA VAL A 135 2.52 -1.63 4.65
C VAL A 135 1.03 -1.94 4.56
N THR A 136 0.68 -3.21 4.34
CA THR A 136 -0.73 -3.61 4.26
C THR A 136 -1.41 -3.51 5.62
N THR A 137 -0.88 -4.22 6.62
CA THR A 137 -1.18 -4.14 8.06
C THR A 137 0.03 -4.62 8.88
N PHE A 138 0.00 -4.46 10.20
CA PHE A 138 1.06 -5.04 11.03
C PHE A 138 0.97 -6.56 11.17
N GLU A 139 -0.24 -7.10 11.18
CA GLU A 139 -0.51 -8.53 11.41
C GLU A 139 -0.22 -9.37 10.17
N LEU A 140 -0.50 -8.83 8.98
CA LEU A 140 -0.50 -9.58 7.72
C LEU A 140 0.39 -8.96 6.64
N GLY A 141 1.19 -7.95 7.01
CA GLY A 141 2.34 -7.49 6.24
C GLY A 141 2.28 -6.07 5.75
#